data_AF-A0A957CAC0-F1
#
_entry.id   AF-A0A957CAC0-F1
#
_cell.length_a   1.000
_cell.length_b   1.000
_cell.length_c   1.000
_cell.angle_alpha   90.00
_cell.angle_beta   90.00
_cell.angle_gamma   90.00
#
_symmetry.space_group_name_H-M   'P 1'
#
loop_
_entity.id
_entity.type
_entity.pdbx_description
1 polymer ?
#
loop_
_entity_poly.entity_id
_entity_poly.type
_entity_poly.pdbx_seq_one_letter_code
_entity_poly.pdbx_strand_id
1 'polypeptide(L)'
;MEEWRCWFKNLSTKEMVWLTAVFLSAMLGTFVSSLVLHLGFDAFGYAGVLAKLGVCILATASYGGAVVAVFSILLPETKLAFKQLLTSKK
;
A
#
# COMPACT_ATOMS: atom_id res chain seq x y z
N MET A 1 -26.19 -5.71 2.01
CA MET A 1 -24.98 -6.51 2.32
C MET A 1 -24.80 -7.73 1.41
N GLU A 2 -25.81 -8.15 0.64
CA GLU A 2 -25.75 -9.38 -0.17
C GLU A 2 -25.03 -9.19 -1.52
N GLU A 3 -25.10 -7.99 -2.12
CA GLU A 3 -24.49 -7.71 -3.42
C GLU A 3 -22.96 -7.87 -3.42
N TRP A 4 -22.29 -7.41 -2.35
CA TRP A 4 -20.84 -7.55 -2.20
C TRP A 4 -20.38 -9.02 -2.11
N ARG A 5 -21.18 -9.89 -1.48
CA ARG A 5 -20.88 -11.33 -1.41
C ARG A 5 -21.08 -12.01 -2.77
N CYS A 6 -22.08 -11.59 -3.52
CA CYS A 6 -22.34 -12.11 -4.86
C CYS A 6 -21.21 -11.71 -5.83
N TRP A 7 -20.75 -10.46 -5.73
CA TRP A 7 -19.59 -9.96 -6.49
C TRP A 7 -18.31 -10.73 -6.16
N PHE A 8 -18.03 -10.96 -4.87
CA PHE A 8 -16.86 -11.74 -4.44
C PHE A 8 -16.87 -13.19 -4.91
N LYS A 9 -18.05 -13.83 -4.95
CA LYS A 9 -18.20 -15.21 -5.45
C LYS A 9 -17.98 -15.32 -6.96
N ASN A 10 -18.12 -14.23 -7.70
CA ASN A 10 -17.99 -14.22 -9.16
C ASN A 10 -16.60 -13.78 -9.63
N LEU A 11 -15.67 -13.51 -8.71
CA LEU A 11 -14.29 -13.13 -9.03
C LEU A 11 -13.47 -14.33 -9.50
N SER A 12 -12.71 -14.13 -10.57
CA SER A 12 -11.69 -15.09 -11.00
C SER A 12 -10.55 -15.16 -9.96
N THR A 13 -9.86 -16.31 -9.90
CA THR A 13 -8.69 -16.51 -9.02
C THR A 13 -7.63 -15.40 -9.19
N LYS A 14 -7.45 -14.88 -10.41
CA LYS A 14 -6.52 -13.78 -10.71
C LYS A 14 -6.96 -12.45 -10.09
N GLU A 15 -8.25 -12.15 -10.14
CA GLU A 15 -8.82 -10.92 -9.57
C GLU A 15 -8.81 -10.97 -8.05
N MET A 16 -9.05 -12.15 -7.46
CA MET A 16 -8.94 -12.37 -6.03
C MET A 16 -7.51 -12.15 -5.52
N VAL A 17 -6.50 -12.65 -6.25
CA VAL A 17 -5.08 -12.42 -5.92
C VAL A 17 -4.71 -10.94 -6.05
N TRP A 18 -5.23 -10.24 -7.06
CA TRP A 18 -4.99 -8.81 -7.24
C TRP A 18 -5.63 -7.97 -6.12
N LEU A 19 -6.89 -8.24 -5.78
CA LEU A 19 -7.58 -7.62 -4.64
C LEU A 19 -6.84 -7.85 -3.32
N THR A 20 -6.36 -9.08 -3.13
CA THR A 20 -5.56 -9.44 -1.95
C THR A 20 -4.25 -8.65 -1.92
N ALA A 21 -3.57 -8.48 -3.07
CA ALA A 21 -2.36 -7.67 -3.18
C ALA A 21 -2.60 -6.20 -2.84
N VAL A 22 -3.69 -5.62 -3.35
CA VAL A 22 -4.08 -4.23 -3.07
C VAL A 22 -4.39 -4.07 -1.58
N PHE A 23 -5.14 -5.00 -1.00
CA PHE A 23 -5.49 -4.96 0.41
C PHE A 23 -4.26 -5.10 1.32
N LEU A 24 -3.39 -6.08 1.06
CA LEU A 24 -2.13 -6.23 1.79
C LEU A 24 -1.23 -5.01 1.64
N SER A 25 -1.14 -4.42 0.45
CA SER A 25 -0.35 -3.21 0.21
C SER A 25 -0.87 -2.03 1.03
N ALA A 26 -2.18 -1.83 1.06
CA ALA A 26 -2.80 -0.78 1.86
C ALA A 26 -2.60 -1.02 3.36
N MET A 27 -2.77 -2.26 3.83
CA MET A 27 -2.59 -2.62 5.24
C MET A 27 -1.13 -2.46 5.68
N LEU A 28 -0.17 -2.97 4.91
CA LEU A 28 1.25 -2.85 5.22
C LEU A 28 1.73 -1.39 5.14
N GLY A 29 1.31 -0.67 4.09
CA GLY A 29 1.67 0.73 3.89
C GLY A 29 1.13 1.62 5.01
N THR A 30 -0.13 1.44 5.40
CA THR A 30 -0.71 2.21 6.54
C THR A 30 -0.03 1.86 7.86
N PHE A 31 0.30 0.59 8.10
CA PHE A 31 1.00 0.19 9.32
C PHE A 31 2.40 0.80 9.42
N VAL A 32 3.21 0.70 8.36
CA VAL A 32 4.57 1.25 8.32
C VAL A 32 4.53 2.78 8.44
N SER A 33 3.64 3.44 7.70
CA SER A 33 3.47 4.90 7.78
C SER A 33 3.05 5.37 9.17
N SER A 34 2.11 4.66 9.80
CA SER A 34 1.66 4.95 11.17
C SER A 34 2.80 4.77 12.18
N LEU A 35 3.61 3.71 12.04
CA LEU A 35 4.77 3.47 12.89
C LEU A 35 5.80 4.60 12.74
N VAL A 36 6.09 5.05 11.52
CA VAL A 36 7.01 6.16 11.25
C VAL A 36 6.48 7.47 11.83
N LEU A 37 5.18 7.74 11.72
CA LEU A 37 4.57 8.92 12.34
C LEU A 37 4.68 8.86 13.87
N HIS A 38 4.38 7.70 14.47
CA HIS A 38 4.40 7.53 15.92
C HIS A 38 5.83 7.68 16.46
N LEU A 39 6.79 6.95 15.89
CA LEU A 39 8.20 7.04 16.28
C LEU A 39 8.80 8.40 15.96
N GLY A 40 8.43 8.99 14.81
CA GLY A 40 8.89 10.31 14.42
C GLY A 40 8.37 11.39 15.36
N PHE A 41 7.08 11.41 15.69
CA PHE A 41 6.55 12.40 16.61
C PHE A 41 7.01 12.19 18.05
N ASP A 42 7.24 10.96 18.48
CA ASP A 42 7.80 10.67 19.81
C ASP A 42 9.28 11.09 19.90
N ALA A 43 10.08 10.79 18.88
CA ALA A 43 11.50 11.16 18.83
C ALA A 43 11.73 12.67 18.67
N PHE A 44 10.87 13.35 17.91
CA PHE A 44 11.00 14.79 17.65
C PHE A 44 10.18 15.67 18.61
N GLY A 45 9.25 15.11 19.40
CA GLY A 45 8.50 15.82 20.44
C GLY A 45 7.91 17.17 20.00
N TYR A 46 8.28 18.25 20.71
CA TYR A 46 7.93 19.66 20.42
C TYR A 46 8.82 20.32 19.36
N ALA A 47 9.54 19.56 18.54
CA ALA A 47 10.30 20.14 17.44
C ALA A 47 9.38 20.98 16.53
N GLY A 48 9.94 22.09 16.05
CA GLY A 48 9.22 23.07 15.24
C GLY A 48 8.55 22.46 14.01
N VAL A 49 7.64 23.23 13.40
CA VAL A 49 6.78 22.80 12.27
C VAL A 49 7.55 22.09 11.16
N LEU A 50 8.81 22.47 10.90
CA LEU A 50 9.67 21.87 9.88
C LEU A 50 10.02 20.39 10.15
N ALA A 51 10.26 20.00 11.41
CA ALA A 51 10.55 18.62 11.77
C ALA A 51 9.31 17.73 11.62
N LYS A 52 8.13 18.25 12.00
CA LYS A 52 6.85 17.58 11.80
C LYS A 52 6.54 17.36 10.33
N LEU A 53 6.84 18.35 9.48
CA LEU A 53 6.71 18.22 8.03
C LEU A 53 7.62 17.11 7.48
N GLY A 54 8.88 17.06 7.93
CA GLY A 54 9.84 16.01 7.55
C GLY A 54 9.35 14.61 7.92
N VAL A 55 8.79 14.43 9.12
CA VAL A 55 8.19 13.17 9.58
C VAL A 55 6.99 12.76 8.71
N CYS A 56 6.11 13.70 8.36
CA CYS A 56 4.99 13.44 7.45
C CYS A 56 5.44 13.01 6.04
N ILE A 57 6.48 13.67 5.51
CA ILE A 57 7.07 13.31 4.20
C ILE A 57 7.68 11.91 4.27
N LEU A 58 8.41 11.59 5.35
CA LEU A 58 9.02 10.28 5.55
C LEU A 58 7.96 9.18 5.68
N ALA A 59 6.89 9.42 6.41
CA ALA A 59 5.77 8.49 6.54
C ALA A 59 5.11 8.22 5.18
N THR A 60 4.90 9.26 4.37
CA THR A 60 4.36 9.13 3.01
C THR A 60 5.29 8.32 2.10
N ALA A 61 6.59 8.59 2.15
CA ALA A 61 7.59 7.81 1.41
C ALA A 61 7.61 6.33 1.85
N SER A 62 7.48 6.08 3.16
CA SER A 62 7.44 4.72 3.70
C SER A 62 6.19 3.94 3.28
N TYR A 63 5.04 4.61 3.17
CA TYR A 63 3.82 4.03 2.59
C TYR A 63 4.07 3.56 1.16
N GLY A 64 4.62 4.44 0.31
CA GLY A 64 4.95 4.11 -1.08
C GLY A 64 5.93 2.94 -1.19
N GLY A 65 6.97 2.92 -0.36
CA GLY A 65 7.94 1.83 -0.31
C GLY A 65 7.33 0.48 0.07
N ALA A 66 6.45 0.46 1.07
CA ALA A 66 5.75 -0.75 1.49
C ALA A 66 4.80 -1.29 0.41
N VAL A 67 4.07 -0.41 -0.28
CA VAL A 67 3.23 -0.77 -1.42
C VAL A 67 4.08 -1.41 -2.53
N VAL A 68 5.20 -0.77 -2.90
CA VAL A 68 6.11 -1.31 -3.92
C VAL A 68 6.67 -2.68 -3.52
N ALA A 69 7.00 -2.88 -2.24
CA ALA A 69 7.49 -4.17 -1.73
C ALA A 69 6.44 -5.29 -1.87
N VAL A 70 5.17 -5.01 -1.55
CA VAL A 70 4.10 -6.01 -1.68
C VAL A 70 3.88 -6.42 -3.14
N PHE A 71 3.83 -5.46 -4.07
CA PHE A 71 3.65 -5.75 -5.49
C PHE A 71 4.90 -6.34 -6.18
N SER A 72 6.10 -6.04 -5.68
CA SER A 72 7.35 -6.47 -6.32
C SER A 72 7.92 -7.77 -5.76
N ILE A 73 7.71 -8.04 -4.47
CA ILE A 73 8.36 -9.14 -3.73
C ILE A 73 7.33 -10.17 -3.29
N LEU A 74 6.22 -9.74 -2.68
CA LEU A 74 5.27 -10.66 -2.03
C LEU A 74 4.30 -11.31 -3.02
N LEU A 75 3.86 -10.56 -4.04
CA LEU A 75 2.93 -11.02 -5.06
C LEU A 75 3.48 -10.72 -6.47
N PRO A 76 4.62 -11.32 -6.87
CA PRO A 76 5.24 -11.05 -8.16
C PRO A 76 4.33 -11.43 -9.34
N GLU A 77 3.37 -12.33 -9.15
CA GLU A 77 2.32 -12.66 -10.13
C GLU A 77 1.45 -11.44 -10.51
N THR A 78 1.28 -10.47 -9.60
CA THR A 78 0.58 -9.22 -9.91
C THR A 78 1.43 -8.22 -10.70
N LYS A 79 2.76 -8.41 -10.71
CA LYS A 79 3.70 -7.61 -11.52
C LYS A 79 3.50 -7.84 -13.02
N LEU A 80 3.17 -9.08 -13.42
CA LEU A 80 2.81 -9.40 -14.81
C LEU A 80 1.50 -8.72 -15.23
N ALA A 81 0.49 -8.74 -14.36
CA ALA A 81 -0.78 -8.04 -14.60
C ALA A 81 -0.61 -6.52 -14.70
N PHE A 82 0.23 -5.92 -13.83
CA PHE A 82 0.54 -4.49 -13.88
C PHE A 82 1.34 -4.10 -15.13
N LYS A 83 2.33 -4.93 -15.52
CA LYS A 83 3.10 -4.74 -16.75
C LYS A 83 2.20 -4.83 -17.99
N GLN A 84 1.23 -5.75 -18.01
CA GLN A 84 0.23 -5.84 -19.08
C GLN A 84 -0.70 -4.62 -19.12
N LEU A 85 -1.18 -4.14 -17.97
CA LEU A 85 -1.98 -2.91 -17.87
C LEU A 85 -1.23 -1.65 -18.37
N LEU A 86 0.07 -1.54 -18.08
CA LEU A 86 0.92 -0.45 -18.56
C LEU A 86 1.26 -0.57 -20.06
N THR A 87 1.40 -1.79 -20.57
CA THR A 87 1.70 -2.04 -21.98
C THR A 87 0.46 -1.88 -22.85
N SER A 88 -0.74 -2.17 -22.31
CA SER A 88 -2.02 -2.02 -23.02
C SER A 88 -2.49 -0.57 -23.16
N LYS A 89 -1.80 0.40 -22.55
CA LYS A 89 -2.08 1.85 -22.70
C LYS A 89 -1.24 2.54 -23.79
N LYS A 90 -0.56 1.76 -24.63
CA LYS A 90 0.25 2.25 -25.76
C LYS A 90 -0.37 1.81 -27.08
#